data_AF-A0A077AV28-F1
#
_entry.id   AF-A0A077AV28-F1
#
_cell.length_a   1.000
_cell.length_b   1.000
_cell.length_c   1.000
_cell.angle_alpha   90.00
_cell.angle_beta   90.00
_cell.angle_gamma   90.00
#
_symmetry.space_group_name_H-M   'P 1'
#
loop_
_entity.id
_entity.type
_entity.pdbx_description
1 polymer ?
#
loop_
_entity_poly.entity_id
_entity_poly.type
_entity_poly.pdbx_seq_one_letter_code
_entity_poly.pdbx_strand_id
1 'polypeptide(L)'
;MTDYAFILSKNYGDKQWSINGDDYDGLIWLDSSEKPTQEELDQQYLTYQNTIAYSPLRRQTYTDRGSDYDSMIVALWEYIIENRPEAANALQSIRLQVKADIPKPI
;
A
#
# COMPACT_ATOMS: atom_id res chain seq x y z
N MET A 1 5.82 -22.19 2.66
CA MET A 1 5.65 -22.71 1.28
C MET A 1 5.45 -21.52 0.38
N THR A 2 6.18 -21.45 -0.73
CA THR A 2 6.13 -20.35 -1.69
C THR A 2 4.96 -20.53 -2.66
N ASP A 3 4.23 -19.46 -2.92
CA ASP A 3 3.19 -19.47 -3.96
C ASP A 3 3.83 -19.10 -5.31
N TYR A 4 4.35 -20.12 -6.00
CA TYR A 4 5.03 -19.92 -7.28
C TYR A 4 4.10 -19.38 -8.36
N ALA A 5 2.84 -19.86 -8.42
CA ALA A 5 1.87 -19.38 -9.39
C ALA A 5 1.59 -17.88 -9.22
N PHE A 6 1.46 -17.40 -7.97
CA PHE A 6 1.31 -15.99 -7.67
C PHE A 6 2.53 -15.16 -8.10
N ILE A 7 3.75 -15.58 -7.73
CA ILE A 7 4.97 -14.84 -8.08
C ILE A 7 5.25 -14.84 -9.57
N LEU A 8 5.02 -15.96 -10.25
CA LEU A 8 5.14 -16.06 -11.71
C LEU A 8 4.15 -15.12 -12.41
N SER A 9 2.90 -15.11 -11.98
CA SER A 9 1.89 -14.20 -12.54
C SER A 9 2.23 -12.73 -12.30
N LYS A 10 2.83 -12.41 -11.15
CA LYS A 10 3.16 -11.05 -10.74
C LYS A 10 4.41 -10.49 -11.43
N ASN A 11 5.47 -11.29 -11.51
CA ASN A 11 6.79 -10.83 -11.98
C ASN A 11 7.12 -11.27 -13.41
N TYR A 12 6.41 -12.28 -13.93
CA TYR A 12 6.63 -12.88 -15.25
C TYR A 12 5.31 -13.01 -16.03
N GLY A 13 4.37 -12.08 -15.81
CA GLY A 13 3.05 -12.10 -16.47
C GLY A 13 3.10 -11.84 -17.98
N ASP A 14 4.23 -11.35 -18.50
CA ASP A 14 4.52 -11.18 -19.92
C ASP A 14 5.20 -12.41 -20.56
N LYS A 15 5.54 -13.42 -19.76
CA LYS A 15 6.21 -14.65 -20.21
C LYS A 15 5.22 -15.80 -20.38
N GLN A 16 5.58 -16.76 -21.23
CA GLN A 16 4.81 -18.00 -21.36
C GLN A 16 5.37 -19.09 -20.43
N TRP A 17 4.51 -19.61 -19.56
CA TRP A 17 4.84 -20.70 -18.65
C TRP A 17 3.56 -21.45 -18.26
N SER A 18 3.72 -22.66 -17.75
CA SER A 18 2.66 -23.48 -17.17
C SER A 18 3.19 -24.10 -15.89
N ILE A 19 2.36 -24.26 -14.87
CA ILE A 19 2.73 -24.93 -13.63
C ILE A 19 1.73 -26.04 -13.32
N ASN A 20 2.24 -27.24 -13.05
CA ASN A 20 1.44 -28.39 -12.65
C ASN A 20 1.65 -28.66 -11.15
N GLY A 21 0.62 -28.40 -10.35
CA GLY A 21 0.73 -28.43 -8.89
C GLY A 21 1.34 -27.14 -8.32
N ASP A 22 1.80 -27.21 -7.07
CA ASP A 22 2.20 -26.03 -6.28
C ASP A 22 3.71 -25.96 -6.02
N ASP A 23 4.48 -26.90 -6.58
CA ASP A 23 5.93 -27.00 -6.40
C ASP A 23 6.70 -26.51 -7.65
N TYR A 24 7.93 -26.06 -7.45
CA TYR A 24 8.80 -25.58 -8.52
C TYR A 24 9.09 -26.66 -9.58
N ASP A 25 9.16 -27.93 -9.18
CA ASP A 25 9.37 -29.07 -10.09
C ASP A 25 8.24 -29.20 -11.13
N GLY A 26 7.04 -28.68 -10.81
CA GLY A 26 5.91 -28.60 -11.71
C GLY A 26 6.00 -27.49 -12.76
N LEU A 27 7.00 -26.60 -12.68
CA LEU A 27 7.14 -25.44 -13.56
C LEU A 27 7.72 -25.81 -14.93
N ILE A 28 6.88 -25.63 -15.96
CA ILE A 28 7.22 -25.71 -17.38
C ILE A 28 7.39 -24.29 -17.92
N TRP A 29 8.60 -23.96 -18.35
CA TRP A 29 8.92 -22.67 -18.96
C TRP A 29 8.81 -22.77 -20.48
N LEU A 30 7.97 -21.94 -21.09
CA LEU A 30 7.68 -21.96 -22.53
C LEU A 30 8.25 -20.73 -23.26
N ASP A 31 8.76 -19.74 -22.52
CA ASP A 31 9.40 -18.55 -23.07
C ASP A 31 10.86 -18.84 -23.48
N SER A 32 11.35 -18.08 -24.46
CA SER A 32 12.75 -18.13 -24.91
C SER A 32 13.75 -17.55 -23.90
N SER A 33 13.29 -16.78 -22.92
CA SER A 33 14.13 -16.21 -21.86
C SER A 33 14.62 -17.27 -20.88
N GLU A 34 15.60 -16.90 -20.07
CA GLU A 34 16.07 -17.73 -18.97
C GLU A 34 14.91 -18.07 -18.01
N LYS A 35 14.81 -19.34 -17.63
CA LYS A 35 13.83 -19.83 -16.65
C LYS A 35 14.28 -19.35 -15.26
N PRO A 36 13.40 -18.72 -14.46
CA PRO A 36 13.74 -18.35 -13.10
C PRO A 36 14.01 -19.59 -12.25
N THR A 37 15.01 -19.51 -11.38
CA THR A 37 15.37 -20.57 -10.43
C THR A 37 14.40 -20.61 -9.25
N GLN A 38 14.39 -21.73 -8.54
CA GLN A 38 13.56 -21.89 -7.33
C GLN A 38 13.92 -20.84 -6.27
N GLU A 39 15.22 -20.67 -6.00
CA GLU A 39 15.71 -19.70 -5.02
C GLU A 39 15.35 -18.27 -5.38
N GLU A 40 15.35 -17.90 -6.66
CA GLU A 40 14.90 -16.57 -7.09
C GLU A 40 13.41 -16.36 -6.83
N LEU A 41 12.56 -17.34 -7.14
CA LEU A 41 11.12 -17.24 -6.89
C LEU A 41 10.82 -17.21 -5.38
N ASP A 42 11.54 -18.00 -4.58
CA ASP A 42 11.44 -17.99 -3.13
C ASP A 42 11.83 -16.63 -2.53
N GLN A 43 12.92 -16.03 -3.00
CA GLN A 43 13.34 -14.70 -2.56
C GLN A 43 12.36 -13.59 -2.98
N GLN A 44 11.81 -13.69 -4.19
CA GLN A 44 10.77 -12.77 -4.65
C GLN A 44 9.50 -12.88 -3.79
N TYR A 45 9.12 -14.10 -3.40
CA TYR A 45 7.99 -14.33 -2.50
C TYR A 45 8.25 -13.79 -1.10
N LEU A 46 9.42 -14.06 -0.53
CA LEU A 46 9.82 -13.54 0.78
C LEU A 46 9.82 -12.01 0.78
N THR A 47 10.34 -11.39 -0.28
CA THR A 47 10.33 -9.93 -0.44
C THR A 47 8.91 -9.38 -0.50
N TYR A 48 8.01 -10.05 -1.23
CA TYR A 48 6.61 -9.69 -1.28
C TYR A 48 5.95 -9.79 0.10
N GLN A 49 6.16 -10.91 0.81
CA GLN A 49 5.64 -11.12 2.17
C GLN A 49 6.11 -10.04 3.14
N ASN A 50 7.39 -9.68 3.08
CA ASN A 50 7.95 -8.59 3.90
C ASN A 50 7.30 -7.24 3.55
N THR A 51 7.05 -6.97 2.27
CA THR A 51 6.42 -5.73 1.81
C THR A 51 4.97 -5.61 2.28
N ILE A 52 4.18 -6.68 2.17
CA ILE A 52 2.79 -6.68 2.64
C ILE A 52 2.70 -6.63 4.17
N ALA A 53 3.65 -7.22 4.89
CA ALA A 53 3.71 -7.16 6.35
C ALA A 53 4.19 -5.80 6.87
N TYR A 54 5.00 -5.08 6.09
CA TYR A 54 5.60 -3.80 6.49
C TYR A 54 4.55 -2.71 6.77
N SER A 55 3.61 -2.48 5.84
CA SER A 55 2.61 -1.41 5.99
C SER A 55 1.71 -1.56 7.24
N PRO A 56 1.12 -2.73 7.52
CA PRO A 56 0.30 -2.91 8.73
C PRO A 56 1.14 -2.86 10.00
N LEU A 57 2.34 -3.47 10.03
CA LEU A 57 3.24 -3.40 11.18
C LEU A 57 3.65 -1.95 11.51
N ARG A 58 3.98 -1.17 10.49
CA ARG A 58 4.33 0.24 10.64
C ARG A 58 3.16 1.05 11.17
N ARG A 59 1.94 0.84 10.65
CA ARG A 59 0.72 1.49 11.15
C ARG A 59 0.47 1.14 12.61
N GLN A 60 0.53 -0.15 12.97
CA GLN A 60 0.36 -0.60 14.34
C GLN A 60 1.41 0.02 15.28
N THR A 61 2.68 0.07 14.85
CA THR A 61 3.75 0.69 15.64
C THR A 61 3.48 2.16 15.94
N TYR A 62 2.93 2.91 14.98
CA TYR A 62 2.51 4.29 15.22
C TYR A 62 1.36 4.38 16.23
N THR A 63 0.35 3.53 16.09
CA THR A 63 -0.77 3.44 17.04
C THR A 63 -0.31 3.07 18.46
N ASP A 64 0.52 2.04 18.61
CA ASP A 64 1.04 1.57 19.91
C ASP A 64 1.89 2.63 20.62
N ARG A 65 2.49 3.56 19.85
CA ARG A 65 3.28 4.69 20.36
C ARG A 65 2.44 5.96 20.56
N GLY A 66 1.12 5.91 20.38
CA GLY A 66 0.23 7.06 20.56
C GLY A 66 0.34 8.12 19.46
N SER A 67 0.86 7.75 18.28
CA SER A 67 0.98 8.61 17.11
C SER A 67 0.14 8.06 15.96
N ASP A 68 -1.10 7.66 16.24
CA ASP A 68 -2.04 7.27 15.20
C ASP A 68 -2.38 8.47 14.28
N TYR A 69 -2.99 8.17 13.13
CA TYR A 69 -3.29 9.18 12.12
C TYR A 69 -4.20 10.30 12.63
N ASP A 70 -5.19 9.99 13.46
CA ASP A 70 -6.13 10.99 13.96
C ASP A 70 -5.41 11.92 14.95
N SER A 71 -4.59 11.36 15.84
CA SER A 71 -3.74 12.13 16.77
C SER A 71 -2.77 13.07 16.02
N MET A 72 -2.13 12.59 14.94
CA MET A 72 -1.24 13.43 14.13
C MET A 72 -1.99 14.55 13.39
N ILE A 73 -3.20 14.28 12.88
CA ILE A 73 -4.04 15.27 12.21
C ILE A 73 -4.50 16.35 13.19
N VAL A 74 -4.95 15.95 14.39
CA VAL A 74 -5.36 16.88 15.45
C VAL A 74 -4.19 17.76 15.86
N ALA A 75 -3.01 17.18 16.15
CA ALA A 75 -1.83 17.95 16.54
C ALA A 75 -1.39 18.94 15.46
N LEU A 76 -1.45 18.55 14.18
CA LEU A 76 -1.16 19.46 13.06
C LEU A 76 -2.18 20.59 12.99
N TRP A 77 -3.47 20.28 13.15
CA TRP A 77 -4.53 21.28 13.15
C TRP A 77 -4.37 22.27 14.31
N GLU A 78 -4.13 21.79 15.53
CA GLU A 78 -3.87 22.63 16.70
C GLU A 78 -2.68 23.57 16.45
N TYR A 79 -1.56 23.05 15.97
CA TYR A 79 -0.38 23.86 15.64
C TYR A 79 -0.70 24.95 14.60
N ILE A 80 -1.46 24.63 13.55
CA ILE A 80 -1.86 25.60 12.51
C ILE A 80 -2.76 26.68 13.10
N ILE A 81 -3.74 26.31 13.93
CA ILE A 81 -4.68 27.25 14.55
C ILE A 81 -3.97 28.19 15.51
N GLU A 82 -3.06 27.66 16.34
CA GLU A 82 -2.30 28.45 17.30
C GLU A 82 -1.34 29.45 16.62
N ASN A 83 -0.71 29.05 15.51
CA ASN A 83 0.33 29.86 14.88
C ASN A 83 -0.16 30.69 13.69
N ARG A 84 -1.29 30.34 13.07
CA ARG A 84 -1.83 30.99 11.85
C ARG A 84 -3.37 31.07 11.85
N PRO A 85 -3.99 31.64 12.89
CA PRO A 85 -5.45 31.64 13.04
C PRO A 85 -6.19 32.35 11.90
N GLU A 86 -5.65 33.46 11.38
CA GLU A 86 -6.28 34.21 10.29
C GLU A 86 -6.40 33.41 9.00
N ALA A 87 -5.34 32.69 8.61
CA ALA A 87 -5.33 31.84 7.43
C ALA A 87 -6.32 30.67 7.58
N ALA A 88 -6.38 30.06 8.77
CA ALA A 88 -7.33 28.99 9.05
C ALA A 88 -8.79 29.49 9.01
N ASN A 89 -9.06 30.66 9.58
CA ASN A 89 -10.38 31.29 9.54
C ASN A 89 -10.80 31.63 8.10
N ALA A 90 -9.90 32.18 7.29
CA ALA A 90 -10.18 32.47 5.88
C ALA A 90 -10.57 31.21 5.09
N LEU A 91 -9.85 30.10 5.27
CA LEU A 91 -10.17 28.82 4.65
C LEU A 91 -11.52 28.26 5.13
N GLN A 92 -11.82 28.38 6.43
CA GLN A 92 -13.11 27.97 6.97
C GLN A 92 -14.25 28.80 6.38
N SER A 93 -14.07 30.12 6.23
CA SER A 93 -15.05 31.00 5.57
C SER A 93 -15.30 30.57 4.12
N ILE A 94 -14.24 30.28 3.35
CA ILE A 94 -14.37 29.77 1.97
C ILE A 94 -15.16 28.44 1.96
N ARG A 95 -14.82 27.51 2.86
CA ARG A 95 -15.53 26.22 2.96
C ARG A 95 -17.01 26.39 3.29
N LEU A 96 -17.36 27.33 4.16
CA LEU A 96 -18.76 27.63 4.48
C LEU A 96 -19.49 28.23 3.29
N GLN A 97 -18.83 29.13 2.53
CA GLN A 97 -19.41 29.71 1.32
C GLN A 97 -19.68 28.64 0.26
N VAL A 98 -18.72 27.75 -0.02
CA VAL A 98 -18.92 26.64 -0.97
C VAL A 98 -20.10 25.75 -0.58
N LYS A 99 -20.29 25.49 0.72
CA LYS A 99 -21.45 24.72 1.20
C LYS A 99 -22.78 25.43 1.04
N ALA A 100 -22.77 26.77 1.10
CA ALA A 100 -23.96 27.57 0.85
C ALA A 100 -24.29 27.61 -0.65
N ASP A 101 -23.28 27.77 -1.49
CA ASP A 101 -23.41 27.83 -2.94
C ASP A 101 -23.81 26.47 -3.55
N ILE A 102 -23.27 25.38 -2.98
CA ILE A 102 -23.47 24.00 -3.43
C ILE A 102 -23.93 23.16 -2.22
N PRO A 103 -25.21 23.26 -1.83
CA PRO A 103 -25.74 22.50 -0.71
C PRO A 103 -25.70 21.00 -1.01
N LYS A 104 -25.55 20.19 0.05
CA LYS A 104 -25.62 18.73 -0.09
C LYS A 104 -26.99 18.32 -0.66
N PRO A 105 -27.04 17.34 -1.58
CA PRO A 105 -28.30 16.78 -2.01
C PRO A 105 -29.06 16.19 -0.81
N ILE A 106 -30.39 16.36 -0.82
CA ILE A 106 -31.32 15.86 0.19
C ILE A 106 -31.48 14.35 0.05
#